data_AF-A0A9E4QFN3-F1
#
_entry.id   AF-A0A9E4QFN3-F1
#
_cell.length_a   1.000
_cell.length_b   1.000
_cell.length_c   1.000
_cell.angle_alpha   90.00
_cell.angle_beta   90.00
_cell.angle_gamma   90.00
#
_symmetry.space_group_name_H-M   'P 1'
#
loop_
_entity.id
_entity.type
_entity.pdbx_description
1 polymer ?
#
loop_
_entity_poly.entity_id
_entity_poly.type
_entity_poly.pdbx_seq_one_letter_code
_entity_poly.pdbx_strand_id
1 'polypeptide(L)'
;MASDRFQRRIDRLFDQIDEAVDQLNWAVVRDRAQAVLTLDPGNADAINFLAAAERALGDTVPETPSQSPSSPSTTATSTTTNQPTSFANGRYQVKR
;
A
#
# COMPACT_ATOMS: atom_id res chain seq x y z
N MET A 1 32.88 4.24 12.04
CA MET A 1 33.10 5.59 11.47
C MET A 1 32.45 5.79 10.10
N ALA A 2 32.45 4.82 9.18
CA ALA A 2 31.69 4.92 7.92
C ALA A 2 30.20 4.56 8.07
N SER A 3 29.90 3.55 8.88
CA SER A 3 28.54 3.09 9.17
C SER A 3 27.67 4.16 9.84
N ASP A 4 28.24 4.98 10.73
CA ASP A 4 27.55 6.14 11.31
C ASP A 4 27.07 7.15 10.28
N ARG A 5 27.90 7.47 9.27
CA ARG A 5 27.51 8.42 8.22
C ARG A 5 26.39 7.87 7.36
N PHE A 6 26.38 6.56 7.16
CA PHE A 6 25.32 5.86 6.44
C PHE A 6 24.01 5.87 7.23
N GLN A 7 24.07 5.51 8.52
CA GLN A 7 22.91 5.52 9.41
C GLN A 7 22.32 6.92 9.56
N ARG A 8 23.17 7.94 9.79
CA ARG A 8 22.74 9.35 9.85
C ARG A 8 22.07 9.83 8.57
N ARG A 9 22.40 9.23 7.42
CA ARG A 9 21.76 9.56 6.15
C ARG A 9 20.39 8.90 6.04
N ILE A 10 20.24 7.67 6.53
CA ILE A 10 18.94 6.99 6.64
C ILE A 10 18.03 7.74 7.63
N ASP A 11 18.53 8.09 8.82
CA ASP A 11 17.75 8.84 9.82
C ASP A 11 17.22 10.15 9.23
N ARG A 12 18.06 10.91 8.52
CA ARG A 12 17.62 12.15 7.84
C ARG A 12 16.62 11.92 6.71
N LEU A 13 16.65 10.77 6.05
CA LEU A 13 15.64 10.42 5.05
C LEU A 13 14.30 10.11 5.72
N PHE A 14 14.31 9.46 6.89
CA PHE A 14 13.11 9.22 7.67
C PHE A 14 12.48 10.52 8.17
N ASP A 15 13.26 11.45 8.72
CA ASP A 15 12.75 12.78 9.12
C ASP A 15 12.04 13.49 7.95
N GLN A 16 12.60 13.38 6.73
CA GLN A 16 11.99 13.97 5.52
C GLN A 16 10.74 13.23 5.06
N ILE A 17 10.66 11.92 5.28
CA ILE A 17 9.47 11.12 4.99
C ILE A 17 8.34 11.56 5.92
N ASP A 18 8.58 11.64 7.22
CA ASP A 18 7.58 12.08 8.20
C ASP A 18 7.10 13.50 7.92
N GLU A 19 8.02 14.44 7.66
CA GLU A 19 7.65 15.81 7.29
C GLU A 19 6.79 15.86 6.01
N ALA A 20 7.12 15.04 5.02
CA ALA A 20 6.33 14.95 3.79
C ALA A 20 4.96 14.30 4.01
N VAL A 21 4.85 13.33 4.92
CA VAL A 21 3.57 12.73 5.33
C VAL A 21 2.70 13.77 6.03
N ASP A 22 3.25 14.57 6.93
CA ASP A 22 2.54 15.66 7.62
C ASP A 22 1.98 16.70 6.62
N GLN A 23 2.73 16.95 5.54
CA GLN A 23 2.30 17.81 4.44
C GLN A 23 1.39 17.12 3.41
N LEU A 24 1.08 15.83 3.59
CA LEU A 24 0.36 14.98 2.65
C LEU A 24 1.00 14.96 1.25
N ASN A 25 2.30 15.20 1.17
CA ASN A 25 3.06 15.24 -0.06
C ASN A 25 3.56 13.85 -0.44
N TRP A 26 2.63 12.98 -0.84
CA TRP A 26 2.88 11.57 -1.16
C TRP A 26 3.89 11.36 -2.29
N ALA A 27 4.04 12.33 -3.21
CA ALA A 27 5.06 12.28 -4.25
C ALA A 27 6.48 12.28 -3.67
N VAL A 28 6.71 13.10 -2.63
CA VAL A 28 8.00 13.19 -1.92
C VAL A 28 8.20 11.97 -1.03
N VAL A 29 7.17 11.52 -0.32
CA VAL A 29 7.22 10.29 0.50
C VAL A 29 7.70 9.10 -0.33
N ARG A 30 7.14 8.89 -1.52
CA ARG A 30 7.55 7.83 -2.44
C ARG A 30 9.03 7.94 -2.83
N ASP A 31 9.45 9.12 -3.27
CA ASP A 31 10.84 9.36 -3.71
C ASP A 31 11.85 9.10 -2.58
N ARG A 32 11.56 9.58 -1.38
CA ARG A 32 12.43 9.39 -0.21
C ARG A 32 12.45 7.96 0.28
N ALA A 33 11.30 7.27 0.31
CA ALA A 33 11.24 5.85 0.65
C ALA A 33 12.06 4.99 -0.34
N GLN A 34 12.00 5.29 -1.63
CA GLN A 34 12.82 4.61 -2.65
C GLN A 34 14.33 4.86 -2.45
N ALA A 35 14.71 6.08 -2.04
CA ALA A 35 16.09 6.40 -1.68
C ALA A 35 16.57 5.59 -0.46
N VAL A 36 15.72 5.38 0.54
CA VAL A 36 16.03 4.50 1.68
C VAL A 36 16.20 3.05 1.22
N LEU A 37 15.31 2.52 0.38
CA LEU A 37 15.41 1.14 -0.15
C LEU A 37 16.65 0.92 -1.03
N THR A 38 17.16 1.98 -1.66
CA THR A 38 18.43 1.92 -2.41
C THR A 38 19.62 1.72 -1.47
N LEU A 39 19.53 2.22 -0.24
CA LEU A 39 20.56 2.09 0.80
C LEU A 39 20.37 0.80 1.60
N ASP A 40 19.13 0.51 2.01
CA ASP A 40 18.73 -0.67 2.77
C ASP A 40 17.46 -1.29 2.16
N PRO A 41 17.61 -2.24 1.21
CA PRO A 41 16.47 -2.86 0.54
C PRO A 41 15.62 -3.75 1.47
N GLY A 42 16.13 -4.08 2.66
CA GLY A 42 15.41 -4.89 3.66
C GLY A 42 14.58 -4.07 4.64
N ASN A 43 14.52 -2.75 4.47
CA ASN A 43 13.87 -1.87 5.41
C ASN A 43 12.34 -1.94 5.33
N ALA A 44 11.72 -2.61 6.31
CA ALA A 44 10.27 -2.81 6.35
C ALA A 44 9.48 -1.49 6.41
N ASP A 45 9.99 -0.48 7.12
CA ASP A 45 9.34 0.81 7.25
C ASP A 45 9.30 1.54 5.90
N ALA A 46 10.43 1.57 5.19
CA ALA A 46 10.52 2.19 3.86
C ALA A 46 9.59 1.50 2.84
N ILE A 47 9.45 0.17 2.89
CA ILE A 47 8.49 -0.57 2.05
C ILE A 47 7.06 -0.13 2.37
N ASN A 48 6.71 0.00 3.66
CA ASN A 48 5.37 0.41 4.08
C ASN A 48 5.04 1.84 3.64
N PHE A 49 5.98 2.79 3.78
CA PHE A 49 5.80 4.16 3.32
C PHE A 49 5.68 4.26 1.80
N LEU A 50 6.47 3.49 1.06
CA LEU A 50 6.37 3.44 -0.41
C LEU A 50 4.99 2.94 -0.85
N ALA A 51 4.51 1.84 -0.26
CA ALA A 51 3.17 1.32 -0.55
C ALA A 51 2.05 2.31 -0.17
N ALA A 52 2.19 3.03 0.95
CA ALA A 52 1.24 4.06 1.36
C ALA A 52 1.21 5.23 0.36
N ALA A 53 2.38 5.70 -0.08
CA ALA A 53 2.51 6.78 -1.05
C ALA A 53 1.99 6.37 -2.44
N GLU A 54 2.27 5.14 -2.89
CA GLU A 54 1.73 4.59 -4.14
C GLU A 54 0.20 4.51 -4.11
N ARG A 55 -0.38 4.08 -2.99
CA ARG A 55 -1.83 4.10 -2.80
C ARG A 55 -2.35 5.53 -2.88
N ALA A 56 -1.80 6.47 -2.10
CA ALA A 56 -2.27 7.84 -2.09
C ALA A 56 -2.13 8.58 -3.43
N LEU A 57 -1.09 8.27 -4.22
CA LEU A 57 -0.91 8.81 -5.58
C LEU A 57 -1.81 8.10 -6.61
N GLY A 58 -2.05 6.80 -6.42
CA GLY A 58 -2.91 5.96 -7.27
C GLY A 58 -4.42 6.13 -6.99
N ASP A 59 -4.80 6.59 -5.80
CA ASP A 59 -6.19 6.85 -5.35
C ASP A 59 -6.81 8.11 -5.99
N THR A 60 -6.17 8.69 -7.01
CA THR A 60 -6.78 9.75 -7.82
C THR A 60 -7.89 9.22 -8.76
N VAL A 61 -8.21 7.93 -8.70
CA VAL A 61 -9.46 7.36 -9.20
C VAL A 61 -10.42 7.22 -8.01
N PRO A 62 -11.60 7.85 -8.02
CA PRO A 62 -12.47 7.91 -6.84
C PRO A 62 -13.12 6.54 -6.61
N GLU A 63 -12.50 5.70 -5.80
CA GLU A 63 -13.16 4.54 -5.22
C GLU A 63 -13.10 4.63 -3.69
N THR A 64 -14.15 5.25 -3.15
CA THR A 64 -14.77 5.03 -1.83
C THR A 64 -13.92 4.39 -0.72
N PRO A 65 -13.80 5.02 0.48
CA PRO A 65 -12.95 4.52 1.56
C PRO A 65 -13.53 3.26 2.18
N SER A 66 -13.08 2.09 1.71
CA SER A 66 -13.14 0.84 2.48
C SER A 66 -11.77 0.58 3.06
N GLN A 67 -11.51 1.19 4.22
CA GLN A 67 -10.52 0.64 5.14
C GLN A 67 -10.95 -0.79 5.49
N SER A 68 -10.19 -1.77 5.03
CA SER A 68 -10.12 -3.10 5.63
C SER A 68 -8.68 -3.61 5.45
N PRO A 69 -7.91 -3.78 6.54
CA PRO A 69 -6.58 -4.33 6.45
C PRO A 69 -6.70 -5.85 6.33
N SER A 70 -6.41 -6.42 5.16
CA SER A 70 -6.10 -7.84 5.02
C SER A 70 -5.44 -8.16 3.68
N SER A 71 -4.13 -8.44 3.78
CA SER A 71 -3.44 -9.57 3.14
C SER A 71 -3.31 -9.62 1.60
N PRO A 72 -2.17 -10.13 1.08
CA PRO A 72 -1.85 -10.10 -0.35
C PRO A 72 -2.79 -11.01 -1.14
N SER A 73 -3.46 -10.42 -2.15
CA SER A 73 -4.16 -11.19 -3.16
C SER A 73 -3.13 -11.78 -4.12
N THR A 74 -2.88 -13.08 -3.96
CA THR A 74 -2.20 -13.88 -4.98
C THR A 74 -3.05 -13.89 -6.25
N THR A 75 -2.36 -13.61 -7.35
CA THR A 75 -2.76 -13.54 -8.74
C THR A 75 -3.74 -14.64 -9.20
N ALA A 76 -4.63 -14.18 -10.08
CA ALA A 76 -5.64 -14.86 -10.86
C ALA A 76 -5.29 -16.23 -11.47
N THR A 77 -6.34 -17.02 -11.70
CA THR A 77 -6.46 -17.84 -12.91
C THR A 77 -7.90 -17.77 -13.42
N SER A 78 -8.08 -17.04 -14.50
CA SER A 78 -9.29 -16.98 -15.31
C SER A 78 -9.47 -18.27 -16.12
N THR A 79 -10.64 -18.91 -16.05
CA THR A 79 -11.14 -19.75 -17.16
C THR A 79 -12.65 -19.95 -17.09
N THR A 80 -13.33 -19.42 -18.11
CA THR A 80 -14.38 -20.11 -18.89
C THR A 80 -15.79 -20.25 -18.29
N THR A 81 -16.68 -19.43 -18.84
CA THR A 81 -17.99 -19.80 -19.39
C THR A 81 -18.81 -20.82 -18.60
N ASN A 82 -19.80 -20.34 -17.85
CA ASN A 82 -21.19 -20.83 -17.91
C ASN A 82 -22.03 -20.08 -16.87
N GLN A 83 -22.65 -18.99 -17.29
CA GLN A 83 -23.94 -18.64 -16.70
C GLN A 83 -24.95 -19.66 -17.23
N PRO A 84 -25.75 -20.27 -16.34
CA PRO A 84 -27.17 -19.99 -16.48
C PRO A 84 -27.72 -19.35 -15.21
N THR A 85 -28.50 -18.31 -15.43
CA THR A 85 -29.50 -17.75 -14.53
C THR A 85 -30.41 -18.85 -14.00
N SER A 86 -30.30 -19.19 -12.72
CA SER A 86 -31.39 -19.84 -12.00
C SER A 86 -31.26 -19.60 -10.50
N PHE A 87 -32.11 -18.70 -9.99
CA PHE A 87 -32.42 -18.57 -8.58
C PHE A 87 -33.31 -19.75 -8.17
N ALA A 88 -32.77 -20.75 -7.48
CA ALA A 88 -33.58 -21.77 -6.82
C ALA A 88 -32.84 -22.37 -5.61
N ASN A 89 -33.58 -22.55 -4.53
CA ASN A 89 -33.25 -23.25 -3.28
C ASN A 89 -32.45 -22.50 -2.20
N GLY A 90 -33.10 -21.45 -1.68
CA GLY A 90 -33.76 -21.60 -0.39
C GLY A 90 -32.90 -21.71 0.86
N ARG A 91 -32.21 -20.64 1.27
CA ARG A 91 -31.84 -20.38 2.68
C ARG A 91 -31.63 -18.90 3.08
N TYR A 92 -32.25 -17.96 2.37
CA TYR A 92 -32.40 -16.60 2.92
C TYR A 92 -33.64 -16.55 3.82
N GLN A 93 -33.45 -16.56 5.14
CA GLN A 93 -34.42 -16.01 6.07
C GLN A 93 -33.86 -14.72 6.66
N VAL A 94 -34.51 -13.59 6.36
CA VAL A 94 -34.39 -12.34 7.10
C VAL A 94 -35.79 -11.98 7.60
N LYS A 95 -35.83 -11.80 8.94
CA LYS A 95 -36.91 -11.48 9.89
C LYS A 95 -37.98 -10.49 9.42
N ARG A 96 -39.24 -10.68 9.87
CA ARG A 96 -39.95 -9.93 10.95
C ARG A 96 -41.02 -10.80 11.57
#